data_AF-A0ABC9HJH2-F1
#
_entry.id   AF-A0ABC9HJH2-F1
#
_cell.length_a   1.000
_cell.length_b   1.000
_cell.length_c   1.000
_cell.angle_alpha   90.00
_cell.angle_beta   90.00
_cell.angle_gamma   90.00
#
_symmetry.space_group_name_H-M   'P 1'
#
loop_
_entity.id
_entity.type
_entity.pdbx_description
1 polymer ?
#
loop_
_entity_poly.entity_id
_entity_poly.type
_entity_poly.pdbx_seq_one_letter_code
_entity_poly.pdbx_strand_id
1 'polypeptide(L)'
;MLGGFYEDVASITKGWQANAVEFDSLFNRTLRGWAWGTHEVVQLFGHGRSGFVKIESSPDELGDLTKHNMTELDTWVVERFIESLKDDKSGFFSQNSTGLLEEDQMRRGHLAFLHLDAADHVGHSFKPSSEEYREMVRHLDTLIARVVEAVNQSQGSNRVAFVFTADHGMTEWGSHGAGSLHETVTPLLVWGAGLAGPEIIPKPVQSNEVDQYGLPVHSYERRRRELKQADLCPLMAGLLGVPIPLNSVGRVPLEFLALNDSDHAHLVRSNCIQILNQLREKRNEKKKRPWFFREYELLTAADVEKRVTSAEALLTQGRFTDAIVQFEELTDLATSGLNYYHKYDRPFLGLCTVLVLQARPVCKG
;
A
#
# COMPACT_ATOMS: atom_id res chain seq x y z
N MET A 1 0.56 0.25 3.21
CA MET A 1 0.72 0.27 1.73
C MET A 1 0.95 -1.12 1.12
N LEU A 2 2.09 -1.80 1.35
CA LEU A 2 2.44 -3.06 0.63
C LEU A 2 1.53 -4.28 0.93
N GLY A 3 0.80 -4.27 2.05
CA GLY A 3 -0.24 -5.26 2.36
C GLY A 3 -1.66 -4.83 1.99
N GLY A 4 -1.88 -3.55 1.63
CA GLY A 4 -3.18 -3.05 1.18
C GLY A 4 -4.24 -2.87 2.27
N PHE A 5 -3.87 -2.80 3.54
CA PHE A 5 -4.77 -2.51 4.65
C PHE A 5 -4.26 -1.37 5.52
N TYR A 6 -5.16 -0.80 6.32
CA TYR A 6 -4.86 0.23 7.31
C TYR A 6 -4.38 -0.42 8.60
N GLU A 7 -3.39 0.18 9.27
CA GLU A 7 -2.77 -0.40 10.45
C GLU A 7 -3.79 -0.81 11.52
N ASP A 8 -3.55 -2.00 12.09
CA ASP A 8 -4.36 -2.53 13.17
C ASP A 8 -3.96 -1.85 14.48
N VAL A 9 -4.93 -1.27 15.17
CA VAL A 9 -4.78 -0.67 16.50
C VAL A 9 -4.16 -1.63 17.53
N ALA A 10 -4.19 -2.95 17.27
CA ALA A 10 -3.49 -3.96 18.07
C ALA A 10 -1.96 -3.79 18.07
N SER A 11 -1.36 -3.13 17.08
CA SER A 11 0.08 -2.79 17.03
C SER A 11 0.54 -1.93 18.22
N ILE A 12 -0.38 -1.17 18.82
CA ILE A 12 -0.14 -0.40 20.06
C ILE A 12 0.43 -1.29 21.17
N THR A 13 -0.01 -2.56 21.24
CA THR A 13 0.45 -3.50 22.28
C THR A 13 1.92 -3.89 22.16
N LYS A 14 2.53 -3.68 20.98
CA LYS A 14 3.97 -3.87 20.73
C LYS A 14 4.72 -2.54 20.57
N GLY A 15 4.12 -1.43 21.00
CA GLY A 15 4.74 -0.10 20.90
C GLY A 15 5.06 0.33 19.48
N TRP A 16 4.29 -0.14 18.48
CA TRP A 16 4.52 0.13 17.05
C TRP A 16 5.84 -0.39 16.47
N GLN A 17 6.67 -1.07 17.28
CA GLN A 17 7.98 -1.60 16.84
C GLN A 17 7.86 -2.86 15.97
N ALA A 18 6.71 -3.53 16.00
CA ALA A 18 6.42 -4.68 15.17
C ALA A 18 4.91 -4.84 15.01
N ASN A 19 4.46 -5.27 13.83
CA ASN A 19 3.10 -5.72 13.68
C ASN A 19 2.85 -6.94 14.59
N ALA A 20 1.76 -6.88 15.36
CA ALA A 20 1.43 -7.96 16.29
C ALA A 20 1.04 -9.26 15.56
N VAL A 21 0.66 -9.13 14.29
CA VAL A 21 0.08 -10.17 13.45
C VAL A 21 0.86 -10.22 12.14
N GLU A 22 1.26 -11.42 11.74
CA GLU A 22 1.81 -11.67 10.41
C GLU A 22 0.76 -11.34 9.34
N PHE A 23 1.18 -10.66 8.27
CA PHE A 23 0.29 -10.25 7.19
C PHE A 23 0.90 -10.59 5.84
N ASP A 24 0.03 -10.85 4.87
CA ASP A 24 0.43 -11.09 3.50
C ASP A 24 0.70 -9.77 2.78
N SER A 25 1.77 -9.72 1.99
CA SER A 25 2.25 -8.53 1.31
C SER A 25 2.72 -8.83 -0.11
N LEU A 26 3.01 -7.79 -0.90
CA LEU A 26 3.58 -7.96 -2.24
C LEU A 26 4.89 -8.76 -2.25
N PHE A 27 5.70 -8.69 -1.18
CA PHE A 27 6.91 -9.51 -1.02
C PHE A 27 6.58 -11.01 -0.94
N ASN A 28 5.48 -11.38 -0.29
CA ASN A 28 5.04 -12.76 -0.22
C ASN A 28 4.50 -13.26 -1.57
N ARG A 29 4.07 -12.36 -2.47
CA ARG A 29 3.45 -12.68 -3.77
C ARG A 29 4.41 -12.66 -4.96
N THR A 30 5.40 -11.77 -4.96
CA THR A 30 6.40 -11.59 -6.03
C THR A 30 7.33 -12.80 -6.19
N LEU A 31 7.98 -12.95 -7.35
CA LEU A 31 8.99 -13.98 -7.55
C LEU A 31 10.25 -13.70 -6.72
N ARG A 32 10.74 -12.45 -6.80
CA ARG A 32 11.88 -11.96 -6.00
C ARG A 32 11.61 -10.58 -5.45
N GLY A 33 12.14 -10.33 -4.26
CA GLY A 33 12.01 -9.08 -3.55
C GLY A 33 13.33 -8.60 -2.96
N TRP A 34 13.55 -7.29 -2.95
CA TRP A 34 14.61 -6.65 -2.21
C TRP A 34 14.05 -5.49 -1.40
N ALA A 35 14.49 -5.34 -0.16
CA ALA A 35 14.15 -4.20 0.69
C ALA A 35 15.39 -3.65 1.38
N TRP A 36 15.55 -2.32 1.33
CA TRP A 36 16.64 -1.59 1.97
C TRP A 36 16.10 -0.40 2.76
N GLY A 37 16.60 -0.21 3.98
CA GLY A 37 16.24 0.90 4.86
C GLY A 37 16.38 0.57 6.33
N THR A 38 15.69 1.33 7.18
CA THR A 38 15.71 1.15 8.65
C THR A 38 15.25 -0.23 9.08
N HIS A 39 15.84 -0.73 10.16
CA HIS A 39 15.55 -2.07 10.69
C HIS A 39 14.07 -2.26 11.03
N GLU A 40 13.42 -1.27 11.66
CA GLU A 40 12.02 -1.41 12.09
C GLU A 40 11.06 -1.63 10.92
N VAL A 41 11.35 -1.03 9.75
CA VAL A 41 10.48 -1.08 8.59
C VAL A 41 10.75 -2.32 7.75
N VAL A 42 12.00 -2.55 7.35
CA VAL A 42 12.28 -3.59 6.34
C VAL A 42 12.12 -5.01 6.88
N GLN A 43 12.30 -5.22 8.19
CA GLN A 43 12.12 -6.53 8.80
C GLN A 43 10.67 -7.00 8.80
N LEU A 44 9.69 -6.09 8.67
CA LEU A 44 8.27 -6.44 8.51
C LEU A 44 8.02 -7.34 7.30
N PHE A 45 8.89 -7.29 6.28
CA PHE A 45 8.76 -8.04 5.04
C PHE A 45 9.67 -9.28 4.96
N GLY A 46 10.48 -9.54 5.98
CA GLY A 46 11.41 -10.68 6.02
C GLY A 46 10.77 -12.02 6.39
N HIS A 47 9.52 -12.00 6.86
CA HIS A 47 8.82 -13.19 7.31
C HIS A 47 8.18 -13.97 6.15
N GLY A 48 8.33 -15.30 6.18
CA GLY A 48 7.56 -16.23 5.35
C GLY A 48 8.25 -16.78 4.09
N ARG A 49 9.32 -16.17 3.54
CA ARG A 49 10.03 -16.70 2.35
C ARG A 49 11.55 -16.46 2.36
N SER A 50 12.29 -17.34 3.04
CA SER A 50 13.76 -17.31 3.05
C SER A 50 14.34 -17.63 1.67
N GLY A 51 15.20 -16.75 1.15
CA GLY A 51 16.01 -17.00 -0.07
C GLY A 51 15.55 -16.28 -1.34
N PHE A 52 14.28 -15.82 -1.41
CA PHE A 52 13.76 -15.05 -2.55
C PHE A 52 13.46 -13.59 -2.23
N VAL A 53 13.36 -13.27 -0.94
CA VAL A 53 13.29 -11.90 -0.44
C VAL A 53 14.61 -11.60 0.26
N LYS A 54 15.34 -10.60 -0.24
CA LYS A 54 16.56 -10.09 0.39
C LYS A 54 16.21 -8.82 1.16
N ILE A 55 16.22 -8.94 2.48
CA ILE A 55 16.04 -7.80 3.38
C ILE A 55 17.41 -7.38 3.89
N GLU A 56 17.75 -6.12 3.75
CA GLU A 56 19.02 -5.57 4.22
C GLU A 56 18.75 -4.27 4.97
N SER A 57 18.89 -4.32 6.30
CA SER A 57 18.73 -3.16 7.15
C SER A 57 19.99 -2.31 7.13
N SER A 58 19.83 -0.99 7.26
CA SER A 58 20.96 -0.07 7.45
C SER A 58 21.77 -0.46 8.69
N PRO A 59 23.10 -0.25 8.67
CA PRO A 59 23.93 -0.37 9.88
C PRO A 59 23.39 0.49 11.03
N ASP A 60 23.48 -0.02 12.26
CA ASP A 60 22.96 0.66 13.45
C ASP A 60 23.57 2.05 13.63
N GLU A 61 24.83 2.25 13.22
CA GLU A 61 25.52 3.53 13.33
C GLU A 61 24.88 4.63 12.47
N LEU A 62 24.26 4.28 11.33
CA LEU A 62 23.57 5.25 10.49
C LEU A 62 22.24 5.74 11.11
N GLY A 63 21.69 4.99 12.06
CA GLY A 63 20.55 5.43 12.88
C GLY A 63 20.97 6.31 14.07
N ASP A 64 22.27 6.40 14.39
CA ASP A 64 22.78 7.27 15.44
C ASP A 64 22.91 8.72 14.94
N LEU A 65 21.80 9.45 15.06
CA LEU A 65 21.67 10.87 14.66
C LEU A 65 22.66 11.81 15.39
N THR A 66 23.38 11.35 16.42
CA THR A 66 24.41 12.14 17.09
C THR A 66 25.78 12.05 16.41
N LYS A 67 25.98 11.05 15.54
CA LYS A 67 27.27 10.75 14.91
C LYS A 67 27.27 10.90 13.39
N HIS A 68 26.12 10.82 12.76
CA HIS A 68 25.99 10.80 11.30
C HIS A 68 25.00 11.85 10.78
N ASN A 69 25.20 12.27 9.53
CA ASN A 69 24.23 13.11 8.86
C ASN A 69 22.96 12.29 8.56
N MET A 70 21.80 12.87 8.87
CA MET A 70 20.47 12.27 8.75
C MET A 70 20.16 11.76 7.33
N THR A 71 20.87 12.26 6.31
CA THR A 71 20.73 11.88 4.90
C THR A 71 21.65 10.73 4.44
N GLU A 72 22.56 10.25 5.30
CA GLU A 72 23.49 9.16 4.95
C GLU A 72 22.77 7.82 4.78
N LEU A 73 21.71 7.56 5.57
CA LEU A 73 20.89 6.35 5.46
C LEU A 73 20.26 6.24 4.07
N ASP A 74 19.63 7.30 3.58
CA ASP A 74 19.02 7.33 2.24
C ASP A 74 20.04 7.11 1.14
N THR A 75 21.25 7.67 1.31
CA THR A 75 22.36 7.47 0.37
C THR A 75 22.79 6.01 0.34
N TRP A 76 22.93 5.37 1.52
CA TRP A 76 23.24 3.95 1.64
C TRP A 76 22.18 3.06 0.98
N VAL A 77 20.89 3.36 1.18
CA VAL A 77 19.76 2.63 0.56
C VAL A 77 19.86 2.67 -0.96
N VAL A 78 20.08 3.86 -1.53
CA VAL A 78 20.23 4.04 -2.98
C VAL A 78 21.47 3.32 -3.53
N GLU A 79 22.59 3.35 -2.81
CA GLU A 79 23.80 2.65 -3.21
C GLU A 79 23.62 1.14 -3.24
N ARG A 80 22.98 0.55 -2.22
CA ARG A 80 22.67 -0.89 -2.20
C ARG A 80 21.74 -1.29 -3.34
N PHE A 81 20.74 -0.49 -3.66
CA PHE A 81 19.89 -0.74 -4.82
C PHE A 81 20.69 -0.67 -6.13
N ILE A 82 21.50 0.37 -6.34
CA ILE A 82 22.32 0.51 -7.55
C ILE A 82 23.33 -0.64 -7.70
N GLU A 83 23.91 -1.11 -6.60
CA GLU A 83 24.76 -2.31 -6.61
C GLU A 83 23.99 -3.55 -7.01
N SER A 84 22.76 -3.70 -6.54
CA SER A 84 21.89 -4.82 -6.95
C SER A 84 21.58 -4.82 -8.45
N LEU A 85 21.64 -3.67 -9.14
CA LEU A 85 21.44 -3.61 -10.59
C LEU A 85 22.63 -4.20 -11.37
N LYS A 86 23.82 -4.24 -10.75
CA LYS A 86 25.07 -4.74 -11.35
C LYS A 86 25.31 -6.24 -11.10
N ASP A 87 24.51 -6.87 -10.25
CA ASP A 87 24.64 -8.29 -9.92
C ASP A 87 23.83 -9.16 -10.88
N ASP A 88 24.51 -9.74 -11.87
CA ASP A 88 23.90 -10.62 -12.86
C ASP A 88 23.36 -11.94 -12.29
N LYS A 89 23.78 -12.33 -11.08
CA LYS A 89 23.43 -13.63 -10.48
C LYS A 89 22.20 -13.53 -9.59
N SER A 90 22.17 -12.55 -8.70
CA SER A 90 21.11 -12.40 -7.68
C SER A 90 20.56 -10.98 -7.59
N GLY A 91 20.93 -10.10 -8.51
CA GLY A 91 20.47 -8.72 -8.57
C GLY A 91 19.07 -8.54 -9.15
N PHE A 92 18.59 -7.29 -9.13
CA PHE A 92 17.23 -6.93 -9.53
C PHE A 92 16.89 -7.32 -10.97
N PHE A 93 17.85 -7.32 -11.89
CA PHE A 93 17.62 -7.74 -13.28
C PHE A 93 17.97 -9.21 -13.56
N SER A 94 18.49 -9.95 -12.58
CA SER A 94 18.90 -11.35 -12.75
C SER A 94 17.72 -12.24 -13.17
N GLN A 95 17.87 -12.92 -14.30
CA GLN A 95 16.90 -13.91 -14.79
C GLN A 95 17.19 -15.33 -14.26
N ASN A 96 18.18 -15.49 -13.38
CA ASN A 96 18.58 -16.81 -12.92
C ASN A 96 17.45 -17.46 -12.11
N SER A 97 16.92 -18.60 -12.56
CA SER A 97 15.82 -19.33 -11.91
C SER A 97 16.29 -20.52 -11.08
N THR A 98 17.61 -20.70 -10.87
CA THR A 98 18.13 -21.82 -10.07
C THR A 98 17.61 -21.77 -8.63
N GLY A 99 17.05 -22.88 -8.15
CA GLY A 99 16.59 -23.03 -6.77
C GLY A 99 15.12 -22.67 -6.53
N LEU A 100 14.34 -22.29 -7.56
CA LEU A 100 12.89 -22.09 -7.44
C LEU A 100 12.18 -23.40 -7.05
N LEU A 101 11.30 -23.32 -6.05
CA LEU A 101 10.39 -24.43 -5.71
C LEU A 101 9.29 -24.55 -6.77
N GLU A 102 8.62 -25.69 -6.87
CA GLU A 102 7.50 -25.88 -7.82
C GLU A 102 6.38 -24.85 -7.60
N GLU A 103 6.10 -24.49 -6.34
CA GLU A 103 5.14 -23.45 -5.97
C GLU A 103 5.52 -22.04 -6.43
N ASP A 104 6.80 -21.81 -6.73
CA ASP A 104 7.31 -20.52 -7.21
C ASP A 104 7.28 -20.38 -8.73
N GLN A 105 7.08 -21.47 -9.47
CA GLN A 105 7.08 -21.46 -10.95
C GLN A 105 5.98 -20.58 -11.54
N MET A 106 4.88 -20.40 -10.80
CA MET A 106 3.76 -19.55 -11.20
C MET A 106 3.93 -18.09 -10.77
N ARG A 107 4.93 -17.79 -9.93
CA ARG A 107 5.20 -16.42 -9.47
C ARG A 107 5.98 -15.64 -10.51
N ARG A 108 5.72 -14.34 -10.55
CA ARG A 108 6.32 -13.40 -11.51
C ARG A 108 6.67 -12.10 -10.81
N GLY A 109 7.40 -11.25 -11.52
CA GLY A 109 7.72 -9.90 -11.06
C GLY A 109 8.88 -9.87 -10.07
N HIS A 110 9.61 -8.75 -10.12
CA HIS A 110 10.66 -8.39 -9.17
C HIS A 110 10.22 -7.12 -8.46
N LEU A 111 10.34 -7.09 -7.14
CA LEU A 111 9.97 -5.93 -6.32
C LEU A 111 11.19 -5.39 -5.60
N ALA A 112 11.50 -4.12 -5.79
CA ALA A 112 12.49 -3.39 -4.99
C ALA A 112 11.78 -2.36 -4.14
N PHE A 113 12.05 -2.35 -2.83
CA PHE A 113 11.54 -1.37 -1.88
C PHE A 113 12.71 -0.62 -1.26
N LEU A 114 12.72 0.70 -1.44
CA LEU A 114 13.71 1.60 -0.89
C LEU A 114 12.98 2.46 0.14
N HIS A 115 13.27 2.24 1.42
CA HIS A 115 12.76 3.07 2.49
C HIS A 115 13.75 4.21 2.77
N LEU A 116 13.35 5.43 2.40
CA LEU A 116 14.13 6.66 2.54
C LEU A 116 13.57 7.44 3.73
N ASP A 117 14.32 7.48 4.82
CA ASP A 117 13.85 7.82 6.16
C ASP A 117 14.27 9.23 6.61
N ALA A 118 15.25 9.83 5.92
CA ALA A 118 15.81 11.13 6.30
C ALA A 118 14.72 12.23 6.41
N ALA A 119 13.68 12.15 5.58
CA ALA A 119 12.59 13.11 5.59
C ALA A 119 11.83 13.16 6.91
N ASP A 120 11.57 12.01 7.54
CA ASP A 120 10.86 11.96 8.82
C ASP A 120 11.73 12.59 9.92
N HIS A 121 12.96 12.09 10.06
CA HIS A 121 13.89 12.56 11.07
C HIS A 121 14.18 14.06 10.98
N VAL A 122 14.47 14.59 9.79
CA VAL A 122 14.74 16.02 9.59
C VAL A 122 13.50 16.85 9.91
N GLY A 123 12.32 16.35 9.56
CA GLY A 123 11.05 16.99 9.88
C GLY A 123 10.75 17.08 11.37
N HIS A 124 10.97 16.00 12.14
CA HIS A 124 10.86 16.04 13.61
C HIS A 124 11.83 17.04 14.24
N SER A 125 13.06 17.09 13.73
CA SER A 125 14.16 17.85 14.31
C SER A 125 14.07 19.34 14.00
N PHE A 126 13.83 19.69 12.73
CA PHE A 126 13.92 21.07 12.22
C PHE A 126 12.58 21.67 11.80
N LYS A 127 11.52 20.85 11.69
CA LYS A 127 10.17 21.21 11.23
C LYS A 127 10.05 21.34 9.70
N PRO A 128 8.88 21.06 9.11
CA PRO A 128 8.72 21.00 7.64
C PRO A 128 9.02 22.29 6.88
N SER A 129 8.87 23.45 7.52
CA SER A 129 9.06 24.76 6.90
C SER A 129 10.49 25.31 7.00
N SER A 130 11.40 24.57 7.64
CA SER A 130 12.82 24.92 7.82
C SER A 130 13.64 24.86 6.53
N GLU A 131 14.82 25.48 6.53
CA GLU A 131 15.74 25.37 5.40
C GLU A 131 16.37 23.98 5.33
N GLU A 132 16.61 23.36 6.48
CA GLU A 132 17.13 21.99 6.61
C GLU A 132 16.19 20.98 5.94
N TYR A 133 14.87 21.13 6.12
CA TYR A 133 13.90 20.29 5.42
C TYR A 133 13.90 20.56 3.91
N ARG A 134 14.07 21.81 3.47
CA ARG A 134 14.20 22.12 2.03
C ARG A 134 15.46 21.49 1.42
N GLU A 135 16.60 21.56 2.10
CA GLU A 135 17.83 20.91 1.65
C GLU A 135 17.69 19.39 1.62
N MET A 136 17.01 18.78 2.61
CA MET A 136 16.70 17.35 2.60
C MET A 136 15.86 16.97 1.37
N VAL A 137 14.83 17.76 1.01
CA VAL A 137 14.03 17.50 -0.20
C VAL A 137 14.89 17.61 -1.48
N ARG A 138 15.82 18.57 -1.56
CA ARG A 138 16.76 18.67 -2.70
C ARG A 138 17.70 17.46 -2.78
N HIS A 139 18.15 16.96 -1.64
CA HIS A 139 18.95 15.72 -1.55
C HIS A 139 18.14 14.51 -2.02
N LEU A 140 16.89 14.38 -1.58
CA LEU A 140 15.97 13.33 -2.01
C LEU A 140 15.73 13.34 -3.52
N ASP A 141 15.51 14.53 -4.12
CA ASP A 141 15.39 14.69 -5.58
C ASP A 141 16.64 14.18 -6.32
N THR A 142 17.84 14.52 -5.81
CA THR A 142 19.12 14.05 -6.37
C THR A 142 19.25 12.52 -6.29
N LEU A 143 18.82 11.92 -5.17
CA LEU A 143 18.85 10.46 -4.99
C LEU A 143 17.87 9.74 -5.93
N ILE A 144 16.65 10.27 -6.09
CA ILE A 144 15.66 9.73 -7.03
C ILE A 144 16.21 9.80 -8.47
N ALA A 145 16.83 10.92 -8.86
CA ALA A 145 17.44 11.05 -10.17
C ALA A 145 18.51 9.96 -10.43
N ARG A 146 19.38 9.69 -9.45
CA ARG A 146 20.39 8.61 -9.53
C ARG A 146 19.76 7.23 -9.72
N VAL A 147 18.70 6.92 -8.97
CA VAL A 147 17.95 5.66 -9.09
C VAL A 147 17.38 5.50 -10.50
N VAL A 148 16.69 6.52 -10.99
CA VAL A 148 16.06 6.51 -12.31
C VAL A 148 17.09 6.37 -13.43
N GLU A 149 18.19 7.11 -13.35
CA GLU A 149 19.29 7.02 -14.32
C GLU A 149 19.91 5.62 -14.35
N ALA A 150 20.25 5.06 -13.19
CA ALA A 150 20.85 3.73 -13.09
C ALA A 150 19.92 2.63 -13.65
N VAL A 151 18.62 2.71 -13.36
CA VAL A 151 17.64 1.79 -13.94
C VAL A 151 17.54 1.97 -15.44
N ASN A 152 17.45 3.20 -15.96
CA ASN A 152 17.33 3.46 -17.39
C ASN A 152 18.53 2.95 -18.20
N GLN A 153 19.73 2.96 -17.61
CA GLN A 153 20.95 2.43 -18.21
C GLN A 153 21.04 0.89 -18.17
N SER A 154 20.19 0.22 -17.39
CA SER A 154 20.21 -1.23 -17.21
C SER A 154 19.44 -1.96 -18.32
N GLN A 155 19.88 -3.19 -18.65
CA GLN A 155 19.13 -4.04 -19.59
C GLN A 155 17.80 -4.49 -18.97
N GLY A 156 16.69 -4.30 -19.71
CA GLY A 156 15.34 -4.63 -19.22
C GLY A 156 14.62 -3.48 -18.54
N SER A 157 15.19 -2.27 -18.54
CA SER A 157 14.59 -1.03 -18.02
C SER A 157 13.19 -0.74 -18.57
N ASN A 158 12.91 -1.13 -19.82
CA ASN A 158 11.61 -0.99 -20.48
C ASN A 158 10.47 -1.79 -19.83
N ARG A 159 10.77 -2.68 -18.87
CA ARG A 159 9.81 -3.48 -18.10
C ARG A 159 9.64 -3.00 -16.66
N VAL A 160 10.23 -1.86 -16.29
CA VAL A 160 10.19 -1.33 -14.92
C VAL A 160 9.10 -0.27 -14.79
N ALA A 161 8.32 -0.37 -13.71
CA ALA A 161 7.44 0.68 -13.23
C ALA A 161 8.03 1.25 -11.93
N PHE A 162 7.91 2.57 -11.77
CA PHE A 162 8.32 3.29 -10.58
C PHE A 162 7.09 3.73 -9.81
N VAL A 163 7.13 3.58 -8.49
CA VAL A 163 6.12 4.08 -7.56
C VAL A 163 6.87 4.81 -6.46
N PHE A 164 6.73 6.13 -6.42
CA PHE A 164 7.30 6.99 -5.38
C PHE A 164 6.17 7.62 -4.57
N THR A 165 6.20 7.45 -3.27
CA THR A 165 5.16 7.91 -2.33
C THR A 165 5.74 8.06 -0.94
N ALA A 166 4.98 8.68 -0.04
CA ALA A 166 5.19 8.59 1.40
C ALA A 166 4.10 7.71 2.06
N ASP A 167 4.39 7.19 3.24
CA ASP A 167 3.47 6.49 4.13
C ASP A 167 2.64 7.45 4.97
N HIS A 168 3.24 8.55 5.43
CA HIS A 168 2.56 9.65 6.10
C HIS A 168 3.18 11.02 5.78
N GLY A 169 2.50 12.07 6.19
CA GLY A 169 3.06 13.41 6.31
C GLY A 169 3.26 13.79 7.78
N MET A 170 3.45 15.08 8.05
CA MET A 170 3.59 15.60 9.41
C MET A 170 3.03 17.01 9.53
N THR A 171 2.66 17.39 10.75
CA THR A 171 2.22 18.74 11.09
C THR A 171 3.37 19.75 11.02
N GLU A 172 3.06 21.06 11.02
CA GLU A 172 4.05 22.14 11.14
C GLU A 172 4.96 22.02 12.38
N TRP A 173 4.52 21.29 13.40
CA TRP A 173 5.32 20.99 14.59
C TRP A 173 6.26 19.79 14.42
N GLY A 174 6.34 19.22 13.22
CA GLY A 174 7.14 18.03 12.95
C GLY A 174 6.66 16.87 13.80
N SER A 175 5.35 16.59 13.76
CA SER A 175 4.72 15.52 14.53
C SER A 175 3.63 14.86 13.70
N HIS A 176 3.42 13.55 13.89
CA HIS A 176 2.42 12.75 13.21
C HIS A 176 1.83 11.68 14.16
N GLY A 177 0.77 10.99 13.72
CA GLY A 177 0.02 9.97 14.46
C GLY A 177 -1.37 10.41 14.95
N ALA A 178 -1.78 11.66 14.72
CA ALA A 178 -3.09 12.21 15.07
C ALA A 178 -4.13 12.10 13.95
N GLY A 179 -3.68 11.82 12.71
CA GLY A 179 -4.57 11.53 11.58
C GLY A 179 -5.16 12.77 10.89
N SER A 180 -4.51 13.94 11.02
CA SER A 180 -4.89 15.13 10.25
C SER A 180 -4.63 14.96 8.75
N LEU A 181 -5.17 15.87 7.93
CA LEU A 181 -4.91 15.88 6.48
C LEU A 181 -3.42 16.04 6.16
N HIS A 182 -2.68 16.84 6.94
CA HIS A 182 -1.23 17.01 6.81
C HIS A 182 -0.44 15.71 7.05
N GLU A 183 -1.03 14.77 7.77
CA GLU A 183 -0.40 13.49 8.11
C GLU A 183 -0.85 12.35 7.18
N THR A 184 -2.02 12.46 6.56
CA THR A 184 -2.65 11.35 5.83
C THR A 184 -2.66 11.54 4.31
N VAL A 185 -2.57 12.78 3.83
CA VAL A 185 -2.42 13.10 2.40
C VAL A 185 -0.94 13.07 2.04
N THR A 186 -0.55 12.11 1.20
CA THR A 186 0.84 11.89 0.78
C THR A 186 1.01 12.10 -0.72
N PRO A 187 2.20 12.51 -1.19
CA PRO A 187 2.47 12.61 -2.62
C PRO A 187 2.50 11.22 -3.26
N LEU A 188 2.10 11.14 -4.53
CA LEU A 188 2.25 9.94 -5.34
C LEU A 188 2.75 10.31 -6.74
N LEU A 189 3.85 9.71 -7.14
CA LEU A 189 4.37 9.74 -8.51
C LEU A 189 4.51 8.30 -9.02
N VAL A 190 3.87 8.01 -10.16
CA VAL A 190 3.97 6.70 -10.82
C VAL A 190 4.24 6.87 -12.30
N TRP A 191 5.20 6.12 -12.83
CA TRP A 191 5.54 6.12 -14.26
C TRP A 191 6.27 4.83 -14.66
N GLY A 192 6.40 4.59 -15.97
CA GLY A 192 7.09 3.41 -16.51
C GLY A 192 6.13 2.36 -17.06
N ALA A 193 6.59 1.11 -17.13
CA ALA A 193 5.90 0.02 -17.80
C ALA A 193 4.52 -0.29 -17.19
N GLY A 194 3.52 -0.53 -18.04
CA GLY A 194 2.17 -0.94 -17.60
C GLY A 194 1.28 0.18 -17.05
N LEU A 195 1.80 1.41 -16.88
CA LEU A 195 1.01 2.55 -16.44
C LEU A 195 0.42 3.32 -17.63
N ALA A 196 -0.82 3.81 -17.48
CA ALA A 196 -1.58 4.53 -18.53
C ALA A 196 -0.97 5.89 -18.92
N GLY A 197 -0.05 6.41 -18.12
CA GLY A 197 0.51 7.76 -18.29
C GLY A 197 -0.46 8.87 -17.87
N PRO A 198 -0.01 10.13 -17.93
CA PRO A 198 -0.82 11.27 -17.51
C PRO A 198 -1.90 11.63 -18.54
N GLU A 199 -3.07 12.04 -18.04
CA GLU A 199 -4.08 12.72 -18.84
C GLU A 199 -3.67 14.17 -19.07
N ILE A 200 -3.35 14.50 -20.32
CA ILE A 200 -2.98 15.85 -20.74
C ILE A 200 -4.26 16.68 -20.89
N ILE A 201 -4.32 17.81 -20.18
CA ILE A 201 -5.44 18.74 -20.26
C ILE A 201 -5.14 19.75 -21.38
N PRO A 202 -5.98 19.86 -22.43
CA PRO A 202 -5.77 20.82 -23.49
C PRO A 202 -5.92 22.26 -22.95
N LYS A 203 -4.78 22.90 -22.66
CA LYS A 203 -4.63 24.27 -22.11
C LYS A 203 -5.26 24.48 -20.72
N PRO A 204 -4.45 24.70 -19.67
CA PRO A 204 -4.99 25.23 -18.44
C PRO A 204 -5.41 26.68 -18.70
N VAL A 205 -6.73 26.94 -18.72
CA VAL A 205 -7.19 28.22 -18.16
C VAL A 205 -6.56 28.27 -16.77
N GLN A 206 -6.00 29.41 -16.35
CA GLN A 206 -5.57 29.63 -14.97
C GLN A 206 -6.76 29.39 -14.04
N SER A 207 -7.08 28.13 -13.73
CA SER A 207 -8.04 27.78 -12.72
C SER A 207 -7.23 27.67 -11.45
N ASN A 208 -7.48 28.61 -10.53
CA ASN A 208 -7.06 28.48 -9.14
C ASN A 208 -7.94 27.45 -8.41
N GLU A 209 -8.39 26.42 -9.15
CA GLU A 209 -9.24 25.38 -8.61
C GLU A 209 -8.39 24.46 -7.76
N VAL A 210 -8.77 24.41 -6.49
CA VAL A 210 -8.19 23.52 -5.49
C VAL A 210 -9.23 22.50 -5.10
N ASP A 211 -8.77 21.32 -4.74
CA ASP A 211 -9.61 20.26 -4.19
C ASP A 211 -9.99 20.53 -2.72
N GLN A 212 -10.61 19.54 -2.09
CA GLN A 212 -10.94 19.54 -0.67
C GLN A 212 -9.73 19.60 0.28
N TYR A 213 -8.52 19.35 -0.21
CA TYR A 213 -7.26 19.41 0.54
C TYR A 213 -6.51 20.74 0.32
N GLY A 214 -7.05 21.65 -0.51
CA GLY A 214 -6.40 22.91 -0.86
C GLY A 214 -5.29 22.75 -1.91
N LEU A 215 -5.22 21.61 -2.60
CA LEU A 215 -4.21 21.31 -3.61
C LEU A 215 -4.73 21.58 -5.03
N PRO A 216 -3.89 22.11 -5.95
CA PRO A 216 -4.27 22.27 -7.35
C PRO A 216 -4.78 20.96 -7.96
N VAL A 217 -5.89 21.03 -8.69
CA VAL A 217 -6.49 19.85 -9.36
C VAL A 217 -5.72 19.43 -10.63
N HIS A 218 -4.82 20.27 -11.11
CA HIS A 218 -3.90 20.00 -12.21
C HIS A 218 -2.50 20.56 -11.90
N SER A 219 -1.49 19.99 -12.55
CA SER A 219 -0.09 20.42 -12.42
C SER A 219 0.62 20.23 -13.75
N TYR A 220 1.31 21.27 -14.25
CA TYR A 220 2.04 21.24 -15.52
C TYR A 220 1.24 20.64 -16.69
N GLU A 221 0.00 21.10 -16.90
CA GLU A 221 -0.93 20.63 -17.96
C GLU A 221 -1.38 19.16 -17.82
N ARG A 222 -1.16 18.54 -16.65
CA ARG A 222 -1.57 17.17 -16.37
C ARG A 222 -2.63 17.17 -15.28
N ARG A 223 -3.66 16.36 -15.46
CA ARG A 223 -4.67 16.14 -14.42
C ARG A 223 -4.03 15.43 -13.23
N ARG A 224 -4.23 15.97 -12.01
CA ARG A 224 -3.87 15.24 -10.79
C ARG A 224 -4.95 14.20 -10.53
N ARG A 225 -4.51 12.98 -10.19
CA ARG A 225 -5.38 11.89 -9.78
C ARG A 225 -5.10 11.54 -8.33
N GLU A 226 -6.11 11.03 -7.66
CA GLU A 226 -6.05 10.64 -6.26
C GLU A 226 -6.36 9.15 -6.14
N LEU A 227 -5.72 8.50 -5.18
CA LEU A 227 -6.03 7.13 -4.82
C LEU A 227 -5.88 6.95 -3.32
N LYS A 228 -6.61 5.99 -2.74
CA LYS A 228 -6.44 5.68 -1.32
C LYS A 228 -5.14 4.92 -1.14
N GLN A 229 -4.41 5.15 -0.06
CA GLN A 229 -3.14 4.45 0.19
C GLN A 229 -3.27 2.90 0.16
N ALA A 230 -4.43 2.35 0.53
CA ALA A 230 -4.71 0.92 0.43
C ALA A 230 -4.73 0.41 -1.03
N ASP A 231 -5.12 1.26 -1.98
CA ASP A 231 -5.25 0.97 -3.42
C ASP A 231 -3.88 0.85 -4.11
N LEU A 232 -2.79 1.32 -3.48
CA LEU A 232 -1.42 1.09 -3.96
C LEU A 232 -1.08 -0.40 -4.04
N CYS A 233 -1.58 -1.21 -3.11
CA CYS A 233 -1.33 -2.64 -3.08
C CYS A 233 -1.87 -3.36 -4.33
N PRO A 234 -3.17 -3.26 -4.68
CA PRO A 234 -3.70 -3.84 -5.90
C PRO A 234 -3.15 -3.19 -7.17
N LEU A 235 -2.79 -1.89 -7.16
CA LEU A 235 -2.07 -1.26 -8.28
C LEU A 235 -0.74 -1.99 -8.56
N MET A 236 0.12 -2.12 -7.55
CA MET A 236 1.41 -2.80 -7.69
C MET A 236 1.25 -4.30 -8.00
N ALA A 237 0.25 -4.97 -7.43
CA ALA A 237 -0.05 -6.36 -7.77
C ALA A 237 -0.41 -6.52 -9.26
N GLY A 238 -1.22 -5.59 -9.79
CA GLY A 238 -1.56 -5.52 -11.22
C GLY A 238 -0.33 -5.28 -12.10
N LEU A 239 0.54 -4.35 -11.73
CA LEU A 239 1.79 -4.06 -12.47
C LEU A 239 2.75 -5.27 -12.49
N LEU A 240 2.85 -5.99 -11.37
CA LEU A 240 3.70 -7.18 -11.24
C LEU A 240 3.07 -8.42 -11.90
N GLY A 241 1.76 -8.41 -12.17
CA GLY A 241 1.02 -9.58 -12.62
C GLY A 241 0.96 -10.68 -11.55
N VAL A 242 0.85 -10.31 -10.28
CA VAL A 242 0.79 -11.24 -9.14
C VAL A 242 -0.58 -11.18 -8.45
N PRO A 243 -0.98 -12.23 -7.73
CA PRO A 243 -2.18 -12.17 -6.91
C PRO A 243 -2.14 -11.03 -5.89
N ILE A 244 -3.28 -10.36 -5.69
CA ILE A 244 -3.43 -9.30 -4.67
C ILE A 244 -3.25 -9.94 -3.28
N PRO A 245 -2.44 -9.32 -2.39
CA PRO A 245 -2.27 -9.78 -1.01
C PRO A 245 -3.60 -10.00 -0.28
N LEU A 246 -3.65 -11.07 0.52
CA LEU A 246 -4.86 -11.65 1.09
C LEU A 246 -5.62 -10.65 1.96
N ASN A 247 -4.88 -9.86 2.73
CA ASN A 247 -5.41 -8.88 3.67
C ASN A 247 -5.72 -7.52 3.02
N SER A 248 -5.41 -7.34 1.73
CA SER A 248 -5.67 -6.08 1.04
C SER A 248 -7.16 -5.78 1.00
N VAL A 249 -7.53 -4.58 1.41
CA VAL A 249 -8.88 -3.99 1.25
C VAL A 249 -8.89 -2.90 0.19
N GLY A 250 -7.77 -2.70 -0.51
CA GLY A 250 -7.65 -1.76 -1.60
C GLY A 250 -8.44 -2.17 -2.83
N ARG A 251 -8.87 -1.17 -3.60
CA ARG A 251 -9.48 -1.32 -4.92
C ARG A 251 -8.44 -1.15 -6.01
N VAL A 252 -8.56 -1.90 -7.10
CA VAL A 252 -7.72 -1.72 -8.28
C VAL A 252 -8.02 -0.34 -8.91
N PRO A 253 -7.04 0.58 -9.01
CA PRO A 253 -7.26 1.88 -9.62
C PRO A 253 -7.03 1.79 -11.14
N LEU A 254 -8.05 1.32 -11.87
CA LEU A 254 -7.93 0.97 -13.30
C LEU A 254 -7.38 2.07 -14.19
N GLU A 255 -7.72 3.32 -13.88
CA GLU A 255 -7.27 4.50 -14.63
C GLU A 255 -5.75 4.66 -14.66
N PHE A 256 -5.02 4.06 -13.71
CA PHE A 256 -3.56 4.09 -13.67
C PHE A 256 -2.93 3.01 -14.56
N LEU A 257 -3.67 1.98 -14.98
CA LEU A 257 -3.15 0.81 -15.69
C LEU A 257 -3.41 0.88 -17.20
N ALA A 258 -2.36 0.73 -17.99
CA ALA A 258 -2.42 0.66 -19.46
C ALA A 258 -2.86 -0.74 -19.93
N LEU A 259 -4.12 -1.10 -19.67
CA LEU A 259 -4.71 -2.38 -20.02
C LEU A 259 -5.92 -2.20 -20.95
N ASN A 260 -6.31 -3.27 -21.64
CA ASN A 260 -7.57 -3.31 -22.37
C ASN A 260 -8.74 -3.64 -21.43
N ASP A 261 -9.97 -3.42 -21.91
CA ASP A 261 -11.19 -3.63 -21.12
C ASP A 261 -11.32 -5.05 -20.57
N SER A 262 -10.87 -6.08 -21.31
CA SER A 262 -10.92 -7.48 -20.86
C SER A 262 -10.01 -7.70 -19.66
N ASP A 263 -8.78 -7.22 -19.73
CA ASP A 263 -7.79 -7.32 -18.65
C ASP A 263 -8.22 -6.49 -17.43
N HIS A 264 -8.77 -5.29 -17.64
CA HIS A 264 -9.40 -4.50 -16.58
C HIS A 264 -10.50 -5.30 -15.89
N ALA A 265 -11.41 -5.91 -16.64
CA ALA A 265 -12.53 -6.65 -16.08
C ALA A 265 -12.08 -7.89 -15.29
N HIS A 266 -11.08 -8.63 -15.77
CA HIS A 266 -10.50 -9.75 -15.03
C HIS A 266 -9.75 -9.33 -13.76
N LEU A 267 -9.10 -8.17 -13.78
CA LEU A 267 -8.40 -7.64 -12.62
C LEU A 267 -9.38 -7.16 -11.53
N VAL A 268 -10.42 -6.40 -11.90
CA VAL A 268 -11.48 -5.99 -10.96
C VAL A 268 -12.22 -7.21 -10.41
N ARG A 269 -12.55 -8.19 -11.25
CA ARG A 269 -13.13 -9.46 -10.79
C ARG A 269 -12.25 -10.10 -9.72
N SER A 270 -10.95 -10.24 -9.98
CA SER A 270 -10.02 -10.89 -9.05
C SER A 270 -9.95 -10.15 -7.70
N ASN A 271 -9.92 -8.83 -7.73
CA ASN A 271 -9.99 -7.99 -6.53
C ASN A 271 -11.31 -8.15 -5.78
N CYS A 272 -12.45 -8.10 -6.48
CA CYS A 272 -13.78 -8.28 -5.89
C CYS A 272 -13.92 -9.63 -5.20
N ILE A 273 -13.56 -10.73 -5.87
CA ILE A 273 -13.63 -12.08 -5.31
C ILE A 273 -12.72 -12.22 -4.08
N GLN A 274 -11.53 -11.62 -4.10
CA GLN A 274 -10.63 -11.63 -2.94
C GLN A 274 -11.24 -10.90 -1.73
N ILE A 275 -11.86 -9.74 -1.91
CA ILE A 275 -12.54 -9.01 -0.82
C ILE A 275 -13.80 -9.75 -0.34
N LEU A 276 -14.57 -10.36 -1.25
CA LEU A 276 -15.73 -11.18 -0.87
C LEU A 276 -15.35 -12.39 -0.02
N ASN A 277 -14.18 -13.01 -0.29
CA ASN A 277 -13.67 -14.09 0.55
C ASN A 277 -13.31 -13.60 1.96
N GLN A 278 -12.70 -12.42 2.09
CA GLN A 278 -12.47 -11.82 3.41
C GLN A 278 -13.79 -11.55 4.15
N LEU A 279 -14.79 -10.98 3.46
CA LEU A 279 -16.11 -10.76 4.00
C LEU A 279 -16.75 -12.06 4.50
N ARG A 280 -16.67 -13.13 3.71
CA ARG A 280 -17.22 -14.44 4.05
C ARG A 280 -16.58 -14.99 5.33
N GLU A 281 -15.25 -14.95 5.43
CA GLU A 281 -14.53 -15.44 6.60
C GLU A 281 -14.87 -14.60 7.85
N LYS A 282 -14.90 -13.27 7.74
CA LYS A 282 -15.26 -12.41 8.86
C LYS A 282 -16.72 -12.57 9.31
N ARG A 283 -17.64 -12.72 8.35
CA ARG A 283 -19.04 -13.06 8.64
C ARG A 283 -19.15 -14.39 9.39
N ASN A 284 -18.45 -15.42 8.93
CA ASN A 284 -18.46 -16.75 9.56
C ASN A 284 -17.87 -16.71 10.97
N GLU A 285 -16.80 -15.93 11.19
CA GLU A 285 -16.22 -15.67 12.50
C GLU A 285 -17.26 -15.11 13.47
N LYS A 286 -17.99 -14.06 13.08
CA LYS A 286 -19.04 -13.46 13.92
C LYS A 286 -20.23 -14.39 14.13
N LYS A 287 -20.60 -15.19 13.13
CA LYS A 287 -21.71 -16.15 13.22
C LYS A 287 -21.47 -17.26 14.25
N LYS A 288 -20.20 -17.59 14.58
CA LYS A 288 -19.87 -18.54 15.66
C LYS A 288 -20.33 -18.07 17.06
N ARG A 289 -20.69 -16.80 17.23
CA ARG A 289 -21.25 -16.22 18.47
C ARG A 289 -22.74 -15.89 18.25
N PRO A 290 -23.64 -16.90 18.21
CA PRO A 290 -24.95 -16.79 17.57
C PRO A 290 -25.95 -15.89 18.29
N TRP A 291 -25.79 -15.70 19.61
CA TRP A 291 -26.79 -15.03 20.46
C TRP A 291 -27.08 -13.57 20.06
N PHE A 292 -26.23 -12.96 19.24
CA PHE A 292 -26.39 -11.60 18.76
C PHE A 292 -25.97 -11.42 17.30
N PHE A 293 -25.96 -12.47 16.46
CA PHE A 293 -25.55 -12.32 15.06
C PHE A 293 -26.65 -11.67 14.20
N ARG A 294 -26.31 -10.56 13.55
CA ARG A 294 -27.12 -9.81 12.60
C ARG A 294 -26.31 -9.66 11.32
N GLU A 295 -26.84 -10.25 10.27
CA GLU A 295 -26.25 -10.16 8.94
C GLU A 295 -26.27 -8.72 8.42
N TYR A 296 -25.27 -8.37 7.63
CA TYR A 296 -25.22 -7.09 6.95
C TYR A 296 -26.30 -7.01 5.86
N GLU A 297 -27.34 -6.22 6.11
CA GLU A 297 -28.59 -6.23 5.33
C GLU A 297 -28.43 -5.77 3.88
N LEU A 298 -27.41 -4.96 3.58
CA LEU A 298 -27.17 -4.46 2.22
C LEU A 298 -26.46 -5.47 1.31
N LEU A 299 -25.89 -6.54 1.88
CA LEU A 299 -25.21 -7.59 1.11
C LEU A 299 -25.24 -8.92 1.89
N THR A 300 -26.35 -9.65 1.78
CA THR A 300 -26.47 -10.99 2.37
C THR A 300 -25.65 -12.02 1.58
N ALA A 301 -25.42 -13.21 2.16
CA ALA A 301 -24.72 -14.28 1.43
C ALA A 301 -25.43 -14.70 0.13
N ALA A 302 -26.77 -14.66 0.09
CA ALA A 302 -27.53 -14.96 -1.12
C ALA A 302 -27.40 -13.84 -2.17
N ASP A 303 -27.33 -12.57 -1.73
CA ASP A 303 -27.10 -11.44 -2.62
C ASP A 303 -25.72 -11.50 -3.27
N VAL A 304 -24.69 -11.91 -2.51
CA VAL A 304 -23.34 -12.13 -3.05
C VAL A 304 -23.37 -13.13 -4.19
N GLU A 305 -23.94 -14.32 -3.96
CA GLU A 305 -24.00 -15.38 -4.97
C GLU A 305 -24.71 -14.89 -6.24
N LYS A 306 -25.88 -14.27 -6.09
CA LYS A 306 -26.66 -13.74 -7.22
C LYS A 306 -25.89 -12.66 -8.00
N ARG A 307 -25.26 -11.70 -7.32
CA ARG A 307 -24.53 -10.60 -7.96
C ARG A 307 -23.26 -11.09 -8.66
N VAL A 308 -22.51 -12.02 -8.05
CA VAL A 308 -21.36 -12.66 -8.69
C VAL A 308 -21.81 -13.40 -9.96
N THR A 309 -22.83 -14.25 -9.89
CA THR A 309 -23.33 -14.96 -11.09
C THR A 309 -23.72 -14.00 -12.21
N SER A 310 -24.37 -12.88 -11.88
CA SER A 310 -24.74 -11.86 -12.87
C SER A 310 -23.51 -11.19 -13.50
N ALA A 311 -22.51 -10.81 -12.70
CA ALA A 311 -21.29 -10.17 -13.20
C ALA A 311 -20.43 -11.13 -14.04
N GLU A 312 -20.34 -12.40 -13.66
CA GLU A 312 -19.65 -13.45 -14.42
C GLU A 312 -20.32 -13.74 -15.78
N ALA A 313 -21.65 -13.66 -15.83
CA ALA A 313 -22.38 -13.80 -17.08
C ALA A 313 -22.03 -12.66 -18.07
N LEU A 314 -21.87 -11.42 -17.58
CA LEU A 314 -21.44 -10.28 -18.40
C LEU A 314 -20.03 -10.50 -18.96
N LEU A 315 -19.09 -10.99 -18.13
CA LEU A 315 -17.75 -11.33 -18.58
C LEU A 315 -17.76 -12.40 -19.69
N THR A 316 -18.54 -13.46 -19.49
CA THR A 316 -18.64 -14.56 -20.45
C THR A 316 -19.22 -14.10 -21.79
N GLN A 317 -20.07 -13.08 -21.76
CA GLN A 317 -20.66 -12.44 -22.95
C GLN A 317 -19.74 -11.39 -23.60
N GLY A 318 -18.55 -11.12 -23.05
CA GLY A 318 -17.64 -10.07 -23.53
C GLY A 318 -18.10 -8.65 -23.22
N ARG A 319 -19.07 -8.47 -22.31
CA ARG A 319 -19.57 -7.15 -21.87
C ARG A 319 -18.69 -6.61 -20.74
N PHE A 320 -17.43 -6.35 -21.04
CA PHE A 320 -16.41 -6.04 -20.04
C PHE A 320 -16.69 -4.77 -19.23
N THR A 321 -17.12 -3.68 -19.87
CA THR A 321 -17.45 -2.42 -19.18
C THR A 321 -18.59 -2.60 -18.18
N ASP A 322 -19.64 -3.34 -18.55
CA ASP A 322 -20.77 -3.62 -17.66
C ASP A 322 -20.34 -4.53 -16.49
N ALA A 323 -19.48 -5.52 -16.77
CA ALA A 323 -18.93 -6.40 -15.75
C ALA A 323 -18.08 -5.63 -14.74
N ILE A 324 -17.23 -4.71 -15.20
CA ILE A 324 -16.41 -3.83 -14.35
C ILE A 324 -17.32 -3.09 -13.37
N VAL A 325 -18.35 -2.40 -13.86
CA VAL A 325 -19.30 -1.66 -13.02
C VAL A 325 -19.92 -2.57 -11.96
N GLN A 326 -20.40 -3.76 -12.33
CA GLN A 326 -21.02 -4.70 -11.39
C GLN A 326 -20.03 -5.22 -10.33
N PHE A 327 -18.79 -5.53 -10.70
CA PHE A 327 -17.78 -5.96 -9.73
C PHE A 327 -17.31 -4.83 -8.82
N GLU A 328 -17.22 -3.59 -9.32
CA GLU A 328 -16.88 -2.43 -8.50
C GLU A 328 -17.96 -2.11 -7.47
N GLU A 329 -19.23 -2.07 -7.89
CA GLU A 329 -20.37 -1.91 -6.98
C GLU A 329 -20.41 -3.00 -5.90
N LEU A 330 -20.15 -4.26 -6.30
CA LEU A 330 -20.10 -5.37 -5.37
C LEU A 330 -18.90 -5.26 -4.42
N THR A 331 -17.77 -4.75 -4.89
CA THR A 331 -16.58 -4.50 -4.07
C THR A 331 -16.85 -3.42 -3.02
N ASP A 332 -17.58 -2.36 -3.38
CA ASP A 332 -17.96 -1.30 -2.43
C ASP A 332 -18.90 -1.82 -1.33
N LEU A 333 -19.89 -2.62 -1.71
CA LEU A 333 -20.76 -3.31 -0.75
C LEU A 333 -19.97 -4.29 0.12
N ALA A 334 -19.03 -5.04 -0.47
CA ALA A 334 -18.23 -6.03 0.25
C ALA A 334 -17.32 -5.38 1.29
N THR A 335 -16.62 -4.30 0.92
CA THR A 335 -15.77 -3.51 1.83
C THR A 335 -16.60 -2.85 2.94
N SER A 336 -17.80 -2.38 2.63
CA SER A 336 -18.73 -1.84 3.63
C SER A 336 -19.21 -2.90 4.63
N GLY A 337 -19.54 -4.09 4.12
CA GLY A 337 -19.89 -5.25 4.96
C GLY A 337 -18.72 -5.73 5.81
N LEU A 338 -17.50 -5.71 5.28
CA LEU A 338 -16.28 -6.08 5.99
C LEU A 338 -16.05 -5.11 7.17
N ASN A 339 -16.15 -3.81 6.90
CA ASN A 339 -16.09 -2.77 7.93
C ASN A 339 -17.17 -2.93 9.01
N TYR A 340 -18.40 -3.29 8.63
CA TYR A 340 -19.46 -3.61 9.57
C TYR A 340 -19.07 -4.76 10.51
N TYR A 341 -18.56 -5.87 9.97
CA TYR A 341 -18.15 -7.01 10.80
C TYR A 341 -16.89 -6.75 11.63
N HIS A 342 -15.96 -5.89 11.18
CA HIS A 342 -14.84 -5.45 12.00
C HIS A 342 -15.28 -4.61 13.20
N LYS A 343 -16.31 -3.77 13.04
CA LYS A 343 -16.83 -2.90 14.10
C LYS A 343 -17.98 -3.54 14.90
N TYR A 344 -18.34 -4.78 14.58
CA TYR A 344 -19.53 -5.47 15.07
C TYR A 344 -19.67 -5.48 16.60
N ASP A 345 -18.57 -5.81 17.29
CA ASP A 345 -18.56 -5.96 18.75
C ASP A 345 -18.33 -4.63 19.49
N ARG A 346 -18.06 -3.52 18.79
CA ARG A 346 -17.70 -2.23 19.42
C ARG A 346 -18.80 -1.69 20.34
N PRO A 347 -20.10 -1.70 19.99
CA PRO A 347 -21.15 -1.22 20.90
C PRO A 347 -21.23 -2.04 22.19
N PHE A 348 -21.12 -3.37 22.07
CA PHE A 348 -21.13 -4.28 23.22
C PHE A 348 -19.92 -4.05 24.14
N LEU A 349 -18.71 -4.01 23.56
CA LEU A 349 -17.48 -3.74 24.31
C LEU A 349 -17.51 -2.36 24.98
N GLY A 350 -18.07 -1.35 24.31
CA GLY A 350 -18.28 -0.02 24.87
C GLY A 350 -19.20 -0.03 26.09
N LEU A 351 -20.31 -0.79 26.03
CA LEU A 351 -21.21 -0.94 27.18
C LEU A 351 -20.51 -1.63 28.36
N CYS A 352 -19.75 -2.70 28.10
CA CYS A 352 -18.99 -3.40 29.15
C CYS A 352 -17.97 -2.48 29.83
N THR A 353 -17.27 -1.63 29.07
CA THR A 353 -16.29 -0.69 29.66
C THR A 353 -16.95 0.37 30.54
N VAL A 354 -18.10 0.92 30.13
CA VAL A 354 -18.86 1.88 30.94
C VAL A 354 -19.33 1.23 32.26
N LEU A 355 -19.86 0.02 32.21
CA LEU A 355 -20.33 -0.70 33.40
C LEU A 355 -19.19 -1.00 34.38
N VAL A 356 -18.01 -1.39 33.89
CA VAL A 356 -16.82 -1.64 34.73
C VAL A 356 -16.32 -0.35 35.38
N LEU A 357 -16.34 0.79 34.67
CA LEU A 357 -15.93 2.09 35.22
C LEU A 357 -16.92 2.61 36.28
N GLN A 358 -18.23 2.36 36.11
CA GLN A 358 -19.26 2.71 37.09
C GLN A 358 -19.25 1.80 38.33
N ALA A 359 -18.67 0.60 38.25
CA ALA A 359 -18.59 -0.36 39.34
C ALA A 359 -17.38 -0.15 40.29
N ARG A 360 -16.52 0.85 40.07
CA ARG A 360 -15.43 1.16 41.01
C ARG A 360 -15.99 1.83 42.27
N PRO A 361 -15.86 1.24 43.47
CA PRO A 361 -16.32 1.89 44.69
C PRO A 361 -15.50 3.15 44.94
N VAL A 362 -16.19 4.26 45.23
CA VAL A 362 -15.57 5.46 45.79
C VAL A 362 -15.03 5.07 47.16
N CYS A 363 -13.71 4.90 47.30
CA CYS A 363 -13.07 4.89 48.61
C CYS A 363 -13.33 6.25 49.26
N LYS A 364 -14.33 6.33 50.13
CA LYS A 364 -14.47 7.45 51.07
C LYS A 364 -13.38 7.27 52.13
N GLY A 365 -12.43 8.20 52.12
CA GLY A 365 -11.37 8.31 53.14
C GLY A 365 -11.89 8.83 54.47
#